data_AF-A0A1F8ACD9-F1
#
_entry.id   AF-A0A1F8ACD9-F1
#
_cell.length_a   1.000
_cell.length_b   1.000
_cell.length_c   1.000
_cell.angle_alpha   90.00
_cell.angle_beta   90.00
_cell.angle_gamma   90.00
#
_symmetry.space_group_name_H-M   'P 1'
#
loop_
_entity.id
_entity.type
_entity.pdbx_description
1 polymer ?
#
loop_
_entity_poly.entity_id
_entity_poly.type
_entity_poly.pdbx_seq_one_letter_code
_entity_poly.pdbx_strand_id
1 'polypeptide(L)'
;MQFQSALVGVLCALHLLNQTLASATQRPIYAVAHRVLRNEAVTAALSHGANALEVDLTAWYFDWWADHDGKLFTESRGFTVIRDCLNANEAVVLSGETNTVLHLYSSTGNGIPVKQMVMDFGDSWLGKGVDIYPQLRYGSWKRDQGKLGKVFSWTSAEGDTEMVRYLLGEAGIDGLIYGYQTEEYNDKSGPKSALKDIVDFVETHSDTHRMATEDDTPW
;
A
#
# COMPACT_ATOMS: atom_id res chain seq x y z
N MET A 1 -14.17 3.07 -49.13
CA MET A 1 -14.49 2.80 -47.70
C MET A 1 -13.37 2.12 -46.90
N GLN A 2 -12.38 1.42 -47.49
CA GLN A 2 -11.31 0.75 -46.72
C GLN A 2 -10.28 1.68 -46.04
N PHE A 3 -10.00 2.86 -46.59
CA PHE A 3 -8.98 3.79 -46.06
C PHE A 3 -9.34 4.42 -44.71
N GLN A 4 -10.63 4.59 -44.40
CA GLN A 4 -11.08 5.17 -43.12
C GLN A 4 -10.88 4.19 -41.96
N SER A 5 -11.10 2.88 -42.16
CA SER A 5 -10.90 1.87 -41.11
C SER A 5 -9.44 1.72 -40.68
N ALA A 6 -8.49 1.79 -41.62
CA ALA A 6 -7.07 1.67 -41.31
C ALA A 6 -6.55 2.89 -40.51
N LEU A 7 -6.99 4.10 -40.87
CA LEU A 7 -6.61 5.33 -40.18
C LEU A 7 -7.17 5.37 -38.75
N VAL A 8 -8.42 4.95 -38.56
CA VAL A 8 -9.03 4.84 -37.22
C VAL A 8 -8.29 3.81 -36.36
N GLY A 9 -7.91 2.66 -36.93
CA GLY A 9 -7.14 1.62 -36.22
C GLY A 9 -5.77 2.12 -35.73
N VAL A 10 -5.04 2.87 -36.57
CA VAL A 10 -3.72 3.43 -36.21
C VAL A 10 -3.86 4.53 -35.13
N LEU A 11 -4.87 5.39 -35.22
CA LEU A 11 -5.14 6.42 -34.21
C LEU A 11 -5.51 5.80 -32.85
N CYS A 12 -6.35 4.75 -32.84
CA CYS A 12 -6.66 4.00 -31.62
C CYS A 12 -5.42 3.34 -31.01
N ALA A 13 -4.58 2.70 -31.83
CA ALA A 13 -3.34 2.08 -31.35
C ALA A 13 -2.35 3.11 -30.77
N LEU A 14 -2.17 4.26 -31.43
CA LEU A 14 -1.35 5.36 -30.92
C LEU A 14 -1.90 5.94 -29.62
N HIS A 15 -3.21 6.08 -29.51
CA HIS A 15 -3.86 6.57 -28.29
C HIS A 15 -3.68 5.59 -27.12
N LEU A 16 -3.84 4.29 -27.36
CA LEU A 16 -3.59 3.23 -26.37
C LEU A 16 -2.11 3.18 -25.96
N LEU A 17 -1.18 3.36 -26.90
CA LEU A 17 0.26 3.43 -26.61
C LEU A 17 0.60 4.65 -25.74
N ASN A 18 -0.01 5.79 -26.01
CA ASN A 18 0.21 7.00 -25.21
C ASN A 18 -0.38 6.87 -23.79
N GLN A 19 -1.55 6.24 -23.66
CA GLN A 19 -2.16 5.97 -22.36
C GLN A 19 -1.33 4.97 -21.54
N THR A 20 -0.79 3.92 -22.18
CA THR A 20 0.06 2.93 -21.48
C THR A 20 1.40 3.54 -21.06
N LEU A 21 2.03 4.39 -21.88
CA LEU A 21 3.23 5.13 -21.51
C LEU A 21 2.98 6.11 -20.36
N ALA A 22 1.87 6.86 -20.39
CA ALA A 22 1.49 7.75 -19.29
C ALA A 22 1.23 6.96 -18.00
N SER A 23 0.52 5.84 -18.08
CA SER A 23 0.27 4.92 -16.95
C SER A 23 1.56 4.34 -16.36
N ALA A 24 2.54 4.01 -17.19
CA ALA A 24 3.85 3.53 -16.74
C ALA A 24 4.69 4.59 -16.03
N THR A 25 4.39 5.88 -16.23
CA THR A 25 5.08 7.00 -15.57
C THR A 25 4.39 7.50 -14.30
N GLN A 26 3.09 7.21 -14.13
CA GLN A 26 2.35 7.56 -12.92
C GLN A 26 2.69 6.61 -11.77
N ARG A 27 2.83 7.15 -10.56
CA ARG A 27 2.99 6.33 -9.36
C ARG A 27 1.68 5.59 -9.04
N PRO A 28 1.68 4.25 -8.97
CA PRO A 28 0.50 3.50 -8.52
C PRO A 28 0.31 3.68 -7.00
N ILE A 29 -0.92 4.02 -6.60
CA ILE A 29 -1.33 4.18 -5.21
C ILE A 29 -2.20 3.02 -4.77
N TYR A 30 -1.80 2.38 -3.68
CA TYR A 30 -2.54 1.30 -3.03
C TYR A 30 -3.39 1.86 -1.89
N ALA A 31 -4.71 1.78 -2.04
CA ALA A 31 -5.69 2.02 -0.98
C ALA A 31 -6.05 0.68 -0.34
N VAL A 32 -5.46 0.43 0.83
CA VAL A 32 -5.55 -0.85 1.52
C VAL A 32 -6.71 -0.81 2.53
N ALA A 33 -7.81 -1.53 2.27
CA ALA A 33 -8.94 -1.56 3.19
C ALA A 33 -8.55 -2.26 4.50
N HIS A 34 -8.69 -1.54 5.62
CA HIS A 34 -8.29 -2.02 6.94
C HIS A 34 -9.17 -3.14 7.46
N ARG A 35 -8.56 -4.18 8.02
CA ARG A 35 -9.17 -5.21 8.85
C ARG A 35 -10.35 -5.88 8.17
N VAL A 36 -10.10 -6.47 7.01
CA VAL A 36 -11.11 -7.15 6.19
C VAL A 36 -11.12 -8.63 6.56
N LEU A 37 -11.91 -9.00 7.56
CA LEU A 37 -11.87 -10.32 8.19
C LEU A 37 -12.97 -11.28 7.72
N ARG A 38 -14.01 -10.78 7.05
CA ARG A 38 -15.19 -11.54 6.62
C ARG A 38 -15.56 -11.29 5.16
N ASN A 39 -16.31 -12.22 4.56
CA ASN A 39 -16.75 -12.13 3.16
C ASN A 39 -17.59 -10.87 2.88
N GLU A 40 -18.42 -10.46 3.84
CA GLU A 40 -19.22 -9.23 3.73
C GLU A 40 -18.30 -8.00 3.70
N ALA A 41 -17.24 -7.99 4.51
CA ALA A 41 -16.24 -6.93 4.51
C ALA A 41 -15.45 -6.88 3.20
N VAL A 42 -15.11 -8.04 2.61
CA VAL A 42 -14.49 -8.11 1.27
C VAL A 42 -15.41 -7.50 0.22
N THR A 43 -16.68 -7.89 0.23
CA THR A 43 -17.69 -7.39 -0.71
C THR A 43 -17.85 -5.87 -0.58
N ALA A 44 -17.91 -5.37 0.65
CA ALA A 44 -18.01 -3.94 0.93
C ALA A 44 -16.76 -3.17 0.45
N ALA A 45 -15.56 -3.66 0.78
CA ALA A 45 -14.30 -3.02 0.39
C ALA A 45 -14.17 -2.92 -1.14
N LEU A 46 -14.42 -4.02 -1.86
CA LEU A 46 -14.39 -4.04 -3.33
C LEU A 46 -15.47 -3.14 -3.93
N SER A 47 -16.69 -3.15 -3.38
CA SER A 47 -17.80 -2.29 -3.81
C SER A 47 -17.49 -0.79 -3.63
N HIS A 48 -16.74 -0.45 -2.57
CA HIS A 48 -16.30 0.92 -2.33
C HIS A 48 -15.19 1.37 -3.28
N GLY A 49 -14.40 0.43 -3.82
CA GLY A 49 -13.28 0.71 -4.72
C GLY A 49 -11.90 0.47 -4.11
N ALA A 50 -11.80 -0.34 -3.04
CA ALA A 50 -10.52 -0.81 -2.54
C ALA A 50 -9.74 -1.55 -3.64
N ASN A 51 -8.45 -1.29 -3.76
CA ASN A 51 -7.57 -2.03 -4.66
C ASN A 51 -6.55 -2.92 -3.92
N ALA A 52 -6.60 -2.92 -2.59
CA ALA A 52 -5.87 -3.83 -1.71
C ALA A 52 -6.64 -4.05 -0.41
N LEU A 53 -6.37 -5.16 0.28
CA LEU A 53 -7.01 -5.52 1.55
C LEU A 53 -5.92 -5.81 2.60
N GLU A 54 -6.12 -5.35 3.82
CA GLU A 54 -5.35 -5.76 5.00
C GLU A 54 -6.17 -6.79 5.78
N VAL A 55 -5.52 -7.89 6.16
CA VAL A 55 -6.13 -9.02 6.85
C VAL A 55 -5.21 -9.40 8.00
N ASP A 56 -5.67 -9.15 9.22
CA ASP A 56 -5.02 -9.62 10.43
C ASP A 56 -4.86 -11.15 10.40
N LEU A 57 -3.78 -11.71 10.94
CA LEU A 57 -3.57 -13.16 11.07
C LEU A 57 -2.89 -13.50 12.42
N THR A 58 -3.60 -14.14 13.35
CA THR A 58 -3.07 -14.74 14.58
C THR A 58 -2.95 -16.25 14.45
N ALA A 59 -1.77 -16.78 14.74
CA ALA A 59 -1.58 -18.20 14.98
C ALA A 59 -2.09 -18.60 16.38
N TRP A 60 -3.05 -19.52 16.45
CA TRP A 60 -3.45 -20.20 17.67
C TRP A 60 -2.77 -21.57 17.78
N TYR A 61 -2.77 -22.18 18.97
CA TYR A 61 -2.13 -23.49 19.19
C TYR A 61 -2.73 -24.65 18.37
N PHE A 62 -3.88 -24.43 17.72
CA PHE A 62 -4.62 -25.43 16.95
C PHE A 62 -4.90 -25.03 15.48
N ASP A 63 -4.80 -23.75 15.10
CA ASP A 63 -4.95 -23.30 13.71
C ASP A 63 -4.53 -21.82 13.52
N TRP A 64 -4.49 -21.34 12.28
CA TRP A 64 -4.33 -19.91 11.94
C TRP A 64 -5.70 -19.24 11.80
N TRP A 65 -5.88 -18.08 12.44
CA TRP A 65 -7.11 -17.29 12.40
C TRP A 65 -6.77 -15.85 12.05
N ALA A 66 -7.75 -15.07 11.56
CA ALA A 66 -7.52 -13.67 11.27
C ALA A 66 -7.64 -12.80 12.54
N ASP A 67 -6.52 -12.44 13.20
CA ASP A 67 -6.48 -11.75 14.51
C ASP A 67 -5.11 -11.05 14.73
N HIS A 68 -5.05 -10.03 15.59
CA HIS A 68 -4.06 -8.93 15.54
C HIS A 68 -2.97 -8.98 16.63
N ASP A 69 -3.12 -9.79 17.70
CA ASP A 69 -2.37 -9.57 18.97
C ASP A 69 -1.00 -10.28 19.11
N GLY A 70 -0.35 -10.66 18.01
CA GLY A 70 0.95 -11.34 18.00
C GLY A 70 2.16 -10.39 18.12
N LYS A 71 2.91 -10.44 19.24
CA LYS A 71 4.08 -9.58 19.48
C LYS A 71 5.24 -9.82 18.48
N LEU A 72 5.78 -8.72 17.94
CA LEU A 72 6.92 -8.66 17.04
C LEU A 72 8.27 -8.80 17.78
N PHE A 73 9.06 -9.81 17.43
CA PHE A 73 10.52 -9.78 17.59
C PHE A 73 11.18 -10.23 16.29
N THR A 74 12.12 -9.43 15.79
CA THR A 74 12.84 -9.60 14.51
C THR A 74 13.89 -10.73 14.52
N GLU A 75 13.98 -11.47 15.62
CA GLU A 75 14.74 -12.73 15.74
C GLU A 75 13.82 -13.95 15.97
N SER A 76 12.52 -13.79 15.79
CA SER A 76 11.58 -14.90 15.95
C SER A 76 11.74 -15.94 14.84
N ARG A 77 11.47 -17.20 15.18
CA ARG A 77 11.37 -18.28 14.18
C ARG A 77 10.39 -17.94 13.05
N GLY A 78 9.33 -17.19 13.36
CA GLY A 78 8.34 -16.74 12.36
C GLY A 78 8.97 -15.85 11.28
N PHE A 79 9.75 -14.84 11.67
CA PHE A 79 10.45 -13.98 10.72
C PHE A 79 11.39 -14.78 9.81
N THR A 80 12.19 -15.69 10.37
CA THR A 80 13.09 -16.57 9.60
C THR A 80 12.32 -17.41 8.57
N VAL A 81 11.19 -18.01 8.97
CA VAL A 81 10.37 -18.83 8.05
C VAL A 81 9.79 -17.98 6.93
N ILE A 82 9.23 -16.80 7.23
CA ILE A 82 8.68 -15.91 6.20
C ILE A 82 9.79 -15.49 5.23
N ARG A 83 10.91 -14.98 5.76
CA ARG A 83 12.08 -14.55 4.97
C ARG A 83 12.57 -15.63 4.02
N ASP A 84 12.77 -16.85 4.53
CA ASP A 84 13.38 -17.94 3.77
C ASP A 84 12.42 -18.62 2.78
N CYS A 85 11.11 -18.37 2.91
CA CYS A 85 10.06 -18.95 2.06
C CYS A 85 9.37 -17.94 1.13
N LEU A 86 9.84 -16.68 1.08
CA LEU A 86 9.28 -15.65 0.20
C LEU A 86 9.25 -16.12 -1.27
N ASN A 87 8.08 -16.01 -1.88
CA ASN A 87 7.94 -16.10 -3.33
C ASN A 87 7.83 -14.71 -3.99
N ALA A 88 7.73 -14.67 -5.32
CA ALA A 88 7.71 -13.41 -6.07
C ALA A 88 6.50 -12.50 -5.77
N ASN A 89 5.43 -13.04 -5.17
CA ASN A 89 4.19 -12.33 -4.86
C ASN A 89 4.09 -11.94 -3.38
N GLU A 90 5.15 -12.09 -2.60
CA GLU A 90 5.18 -11.78 -1.17
C GLU A 90 6.25 -10.73 -0.87
N ALA A 91 6.06 -9.96 0.20
CA ALA A 91 7.05 -9.04 0.71
C ALA A 91 7.07 -9.10 2.24
N VAL A 92 8.14 -8.57 2.82
CA VAL A 92 8.25 -8.40 4.27
C VAL A 92 8.12 -6.92 4.56
N VAL A 93 7.16 -6.55 5.40
CA VAL A 93 7.07 -5.21 5.97
C VAL A 93 7.76 -5.17 7.34
N LEU A 94 8.57 -4.13 7.57
CA LEU A 94 9.13 -3.81 8.89
C LEU A 94 8.70 -2.41 9.30
N SER A 95 8.23 -2.29 10.55
CA SER A 95 7.70 -1.05 11.11
C SER A 95 8.73 -0.31 11.96
N GLY A 96 8.80 1.02 11.80
CA GLY A 96 9.49 1.91 12.72
C GLY A 96 10.23 3.06 12.04
N GLU A 97 11.16 3.68 12.75
CA GLU A 97 12.03 4.72 12.18
C GLU A 97 12.86 4.17 11.01
N THR A 98 13.02 4.98 9.97
CA THR A 98 13.66 4.58 8.70
C THR A 98 15.04 3.96 8.90
N ASN A 99 15.90 4.58 9.71
CA ASN A 99 17.25 4.05 9.93
C ASN A 99 17.23 2.71 10.69
N THR A 100 16.29 2.55 11.61
CA THR A 100 16.09 1.29 12.34
C THR A 100 15.61 0.19 11.39
N VAL A 101 14.63 0.47 10.54
CA VAL A 101 14.14 -0.47 9.53
C VAL A 101 15.24 -0.88 8.55
N LEU A 102 15.99 0.08 8.01
CA LEU A 102 17.12 -0.21 7.12
C LEU A 102 18.20 -1.04 7.82
N HIS A 103 18.48 -0.74 9.09
CA HIS A 103 19.42 -1.53 9.87
C HIS A 103 18.93 -2.97 10.03
N LEU A 104 17.65 -3.18 10.36
CA LEU A 104 17.05 -4.51 10.47
C LEU A 104 17.13 -5.30 9.17
N TYR A 105 16.79 -4.71 8.01
CA TYR A 105 16.97 -5.39 6.74
C TYR A 105 18.43 -5.77 6.48
N SER A 106 19.37 -4.88 6.81
CA SER A 106 20.80 -5.15 6.61
C SER A 106 21.33 -6.27 7.52
N SER A 107 20.77 -6.43 8.72
CA SER A 107 21.28 -7.37 9.73
C SER A 107 20.56 -8.71 9.72
N THR A 108 19.25 -8.75 9.47
CA THR A 108 18.45 -9.98 9.55
C THR A 108 17.77 -10.36 8.23
N GLY A 109 17.68 -9.44 7.27
CA GLY A 109 16.96 -9.59 6.00
C GLY A 109 17.75 -10.24 4.85
N ASN A 110 18.82 -10.98 5.16
CA ASN A 110 19.62 -11.65 4.12
C ASN A 110 18.74 -12.54 3.23
N GLY A 111 18.84 -12.37 1.92
CA GLY A 111 18.04 -13.11 0.93
C GLY A 111 16.73 -12.42 0.51
N ILE A 112 16.28 -11.37 1.20
CA ILE A 112 15.13 -10.56 0.74
C ILE A 112 15.63 -9.60 -0.36
N PRO A 113 15.08 -9.65 -1.59
CA PRO A 113 15.35 -8.65 -2.61
C PRO A 113 14.83 -7.27 -2.19
N VAL A 114 15.54 -6.19 -2.53
CA VAL A 114 15.13 -4.82 -2.16
C VAL A 114 13.68 -4.52 -2.53
N LYS A 115 13.22 -5.00 -3.69
CA LYS A 115 11.84 -4.82 -4.17
C LYS A 115 10.76 -5.42 -3.24
N GLN A 116 11.14 -6.39 -2.41
CA GLN A 116 10.31 -7.05 -1.39
C GLN A 116 10.57 -6.53 0.03
N MET A 117 11.41 -5.49 0.19
CA MET A 117 11.62 -4.79 1.47
C MET A 117 10.66 -3.61 1.57
N VAL A 118 9.62 -3.74 2.38
CA VAL A 118 8.57 -2.72 2.57
C VAL A 118 8.72 -2.10 3.95
N MET A 119 8.57 -0.79 4.07
CA MET A 119 8.49 -0.17 5.40
C MET A 119 7.15 0.50 5.65
N ASP A 120 6.81 0.56 6.92
CA ASP A 120 5.87 1.55 7.46
C ASP A 120 6.44 2.10 8.78
N PHE A 121 5.70 3.00 9.42
CA PHE A 121 6.08 3.51 10.75
C PHE A 121 5.52 2.64 11.91
N GLY A 122 4.41 1.94 11.70
CA GLY A 122 3.76 1.09 12.70
C GLY A 122 2.83 1.79 13.70
N ASP A 123 2.41 3.03 13.44
CA ASP A 123 1.45 3.74 14.29
C ASP A 123 0.07 3.84 13.61
N SER A 124 -0.94 3.23 14.21
CA SER A 124 -2.30 3.19 13.70
C SER A 124 -3.07 4.51 13.86
N TRP A 125 -2.54 5.50 14.58
CA TRP A 125 -3.13 6.84 14.69
C TRP A 125 -2.29 7.89 13.97
N LEU A 126 -2.63 8.18 12.71
CA LEU A 126 -1.92 9.16 11.88
C LEU A 126 -1.86 10.57 12.49
N GLY A 127 -2.79 10.95 13.35
CA GLY A 127 -2.80 12.25 14.03
C GLY A 127 -1.96 12.33 15.32
N LYS A 128 -1.36 11.22 15.77
CA LYS A 128 -0.58 11.15 17.01
C LYS A 128 0.89 10.85 16.73
N GLY A 129 1.68 11.89 16.47
CA GLY A 129 3.12 11.75 16.41
C GLY A 129 3.74 12.71 15.41
N VAL A 130 4.51 13.67 15.91
CA VAL A 130 5.26 14.64 15.07
C VAL A 130 6.33 13.97 14.20
N ASP A 131 6.76 12.75 14.57
CA ASP A 131 7.88 12.06 13.93
C ASP A 131 7.46 11.11 12.80
N ILE A 132 6.16 10.78 12.65
CA ILE A 132 5.67 9.85 11.61
C ILE A 132 6.01 10.39 10.22
N TYR A 133 5.70 11.66 9.97
CA TYR A 133 5.79 12.25 8.63
C TYR A 133 7.22 12.40 8.12
N PRO A 134 8.18 12.93 8.93
CA PRO A 134 9.57 12.98 8.50
C PRO A 134 10.16 11.59 8.24
N GLN A 135 9.75 10.57 9.01
CA GLN A 135 10.23 9.20 8.83
C GLN A 135 9.68 8.57 7.56
N LEU A 136 8.37 8.64 7.29
CA LEU A 136 7.81 8.12 6.04
C LEU A 136 8.39 8.82 4.81
N ARG A 137 8.57 10.15 4.86
CA ARG A 137 9.23 10.91 3.78
C ARG A 137 10.68 10.46 3.57
N TYR A 138 11.43 10.24 4.66
CA TYR A 138 12.80 9.77 4.58
C TYR A 138 12.87 8.32 4.04
N GLY A 139 11.91 7.48 4.41
CA GLY A 139 11.69 6.16 3.83
C GLY A 139 11.49 6.21 2.32
N SER A 140 10.58 7.07 1.85
CA SER A 140 10.32 7.24 0.41
C SER A 140 11.57 7.70 -0.34
N TRP A 141 12.35 8.62 0.24
CA TRP A 141 13.63 9.04 -0.32
C TRP A 141 14.64 7.87 -0.41
N LYS A 142 14.64 6.95 0.56
CA LYS A 142 15.47 5.74 0.54
C LYS A 142 14.99 4.70 -0.48
N ARG A 143 13.67 4.54 -0.64
CA ARG A 143 13.07 3.75 -1.73
C ARG A 143 13.54 4.26 -3.09
N ASP A 144 13.48 5.57 -3.32
CA ASP A 144 13.89 6.19 -4.59
C ASP A 144 15.41 6.03 -4.86
N GLN A 145 16.21 5.70 -3.84
CA GLN A 145 17.63 5.32 -3.95
C GLN A 145 17.86 3.81 -4.12
N GLY A 146 16.81 3.02 -4.28
CA GLY A 146 16.90 1.55 -4.37
C GLY A 146 17.33 0.90 -3.06
N LYS A 147 16.91 1.43 -1.91
CA LYS A 147 17.15 0.83 -0.58
C LYS A 147 15.91 0.16 0.02
N LEU A 148 14.74 0.46 -0.51
CA LEU A 148 13.45 -0.13 -0.16
C LEU A 148 12.66 -0.35 -1.45
N GLY A 149 11.73 -1.28 -1.43
CA GLY A 149 10.80 -1.54 -2.52
C GLY A 149 9.60 -0.59 -2.46
N LYS A 150 8.98 -0.48 -1.29
CA LYS A 150 7.81 0.38 -1.05
C LYS A 150 7.75 0.93 0.37
N VAL A 151 6.98 1.99 0.55
CA VAL A 151 6.69 2.66 1.81
C VAL A 151 5.19 2.82 1.95
N PHE A 152 4.64 2.36 3.07
CA PHE A 152 3.22 2.47 3.38
C PHE A 152 3.01 3.24 4.68
N SER A 153 1.79 3.74 4.85
CA SER A 153 1.32 4.29 6.11
C SER A 153 0.13 3.50 6.63
N TRP A 154 -0.11 3.61 7.94
CA TRP A 154 -1.25 3.02 8.62
C TRP A 154 -2.49 3.91 8.56
N THR A 155 -3.51 3.53 9.30
CA THR A 155 -4.92 3.77 8.99
C THR A 155 -5.37 5.23 8.97
N SER A 156 -5.66 5.76 7.78
CA SER A 156 -6.44 7.00 7.63
C SER A 156 -7.94 6.72 7.82
N ALA A 157 -8.62 7.58 8.58
CA ALA A 157 -10.06 7.53 8.76
C ALA A 157 -10.76 8.73 8.12
N GLU A 158 -12.10 8.73 8.21
CA GLU A 158 -12.92 9.86 7.81
C GLU A 158 -12.44 11.16 8.49
N GLY A 159 -12.15 12.18 7.68
CA GLY A 159 -11.69 13.49 8.14
C GLY A 159 -10.17 13.70 8.07
N ASP A 160 -9.40 12.70 7.65
CA ASP A 160 -7.94 12.78 7.50
C ASP A 160 -7.49 13.36 6.14
N THR A 161 -8.36 14.09 5.41
CA THR A 161 -8.10 14.58 4.04
C THR A 161 -6.73 15.27 3.87
N GLU A 162 -6.37 16.22 4.74
CA GLU A 162 -5.09 16.93 4.63
C GLU A 162 -3.90 16.02 4.94
N MET A 163 -4.11 15.00 5.79
CA MET A 163 -3.11 13.98 6.08
C MET A 163 -2.83 13.12 4.85
N VAL A 164 -3.89 12.65 4.20
CA VAL A 164 -3.80 11.84 2.97
C VAL A 164 -3.06 12.62 1.89
N ARG A 165 -3.40 13.91 1.71
CA ARG A 165 -2.71 14.80 0.76
C ARG A 165 -1.23 14.92 1.06
N TYR A 166 -0.86 15.14 2.32
CA TYR A 166 0.54 15.23 2.71
C TYR A 166 1.27 13.91 2.47
N LEU A 167 0.69 12.79 2.89
CA LEU A 167 1.33 11.48 2.81
C LEU A 167 1.58 11.05 1.36
N LEU A 168 0.58 11.19 0.50
CA LEU A 168 0.69 10.81 -0.90
C LEU A 168 1.51 11.81 -1.73
N GLY A 169 1.33 13.11 -1.47
CA GLY A 169 2.02 14.17 -2.22
C GLY A 169 3.45 14.44 -1.73
N GLU A 170 3.58 14.86 -0.47
CA GLU A 170 4.85 15.37 0.09
C GLU A 170 5.74 14.26 0.67
N ALA A 171 5.15 13.31 1.40
CA ALA A 171 5.90 12.15 1.89
C ALA A 171 6.15 11.12 0.78
N GLY A 172 5.32 11.11 -0.26
CA GLY A 172 5.49 10.30 -1.46
C GLY A 172 5.45 8.80 -1.20
N ILE A 173 4.61 8.36 -0.24
CA ILE A 173 4.41 6.93 0.06
C ILE A 173 3.67 6.23 -1.10
N ASP A 174 3.76 4.90 -1.16
CA ASP A 174 3.14 4.08 -2.21
C ASP A 174 1.68 3.73 -1.94
N GLY A 175 1.22 3.93 -0.70
CA GLY A 175 -0.14 3.61 -0.31
C GLY A 175 -0.33 3.71 1.20
N LEU A 176 -1.57 3.56 1.63
CA LEU A 176 -1.91 3.55 3.04
C LEU A 176 -3.11 2.66 3.31
N ILE A 177 -3.15 2.18 4.55
CA ILE A 177 -4.32 1.54 5.11
C ILE A 177 -5.39 2.62 5.35
N TYR A 178 -6.67 2.29 5.11
CA TYR A 178 -7.79 3.20 5.35
C TYR A 178 -9.00 2.48 5.95
N GLY A 179 -9.81 3.21 6.72
CA GLY A 179 -11.01 2.69 7.37
C GLY A 179 -11.10 3.10 8.83
N TYR A 180 -11.62 2.20 9.67
CA TYR A 180 -11.70 2.43 11.11
C TYR A 180 -10.43 1.93 11.80
N GLN A 181 -9.78 2.74 12.64
CA GLN A 181 -8.52 2.32 13.30
C GLN A 181 -8.67 1.11 14.23
N THR A 182 -9.86 0.90 14.81
CA THR A 182 -10.08 -0.11 15.86
C THR A 182 -11.19 -1.10 15.53
N GLU A 183 -11.83 -0.98 14.35
CA GLU A 183 -12.98 -1.78 13.96
C GLU A 183 -12.75 -2.45 12.60
N GLU A 184 -13.43 -3.57 12.40
CA GLU A 184 -13.45 -4.26 11.10
C GLU A 184 -14.09 -3.38 10.02
N TYR A 185 -13.61 -3.54 8.78
CA TYR A 185 -14.23 -2.92 7.62
C TYR A 185 -15.71 -3.27 7.50
N ASN A 186 -16.53 -2.30 7.09
CA ASN A 186 -17.96 -2.52 6.86
C ASN A 186 -18.55 -1.53 5.84
N ASP A 187 -19.76 -1.83 5.36
CA ASP A 187 -20.53 -1.03 4.40
C ASP A 187 -21.21 0.18 5.08
N LYS A 188 -20.41 1.05 5.69
CA LYS A 188 -20.86 2.33 6.25
C LYS A 188 -20.11 3.50 5.62
N SER A 189 -20.61 4.70 5.90
CA SER A 189 -20.05 5.94 5.35
C SER A 189 -18.60 6.19 5.75
N GLY A 190 -18.17 5.77 6.94
CA GLY A 190 -16.82 6.06 7.46
C GLY A 190 -15.70 5.58 6.53
N PRO A 191 -15.59 4.27 6.25
CA PRO A 191 -14.55 3.74 5.37
C PRO A 191 -14.69 4.24 3.93
N LYS A 192 -15.92 4.48 3.47
CA LYS A 192 -16.16 5.06 2.14
C LYS A 192 -15.65 6.51 2.03
N SER A 193 -15.84 7.30 3.08
CA SER A 193 -15.36 8.68 3.18
C SER A 193 -13.83 8.70 3.22
N ALA A 194 -13.22 7.83 4.03
CA ALA A 194 -11.76 7.68 4.09
C ALA A 194 -11.15 7.26 2.74
N LEU A 195 -11.78 6.33 2.01
CA LEU A 195 -11.33 5.97 0.65
C LEU A 195 -11.43 7.16 -0.31
N LYS A 196 -12.51 7.95 -0.19
CA LYS A 196 -12.76 9.09 -1.06
C LYS A 196 -11.61 10.11 -1.01
N ASP A 197 -11.01 10.33 0.16
CA ASP A 197 -9.85 11.22 0.30
C ASP A 197 -8.66 10.76 -0.58
N ILE A 198 -8.43 9.46 -0.68
CA ILE A 198 -7.36 8.87 -1.50
C ILE A 198 -7.70 8.98 -2.99
N VAL A 199 -8.93 8.61 -3.36
CA VAL A 199 -9.40 8.66 -4.76
C VAL A 199 -9.37 10.09 -5.28
N ASP A 200 -9.91 11.05 -4.52
CA ASP A 200 -9.91 12.47 -4.90
C ASP A 200 -8.49 13.01 -5.07
N PHE A 201 -7.55 12.62 -4.20
CA PHE A 201 -6.14 12.99 -4.35
C PHE A 201 -5.59 12.47 -5.68
N VAL A 202 -5.78 11.18 -5.97
CA VAL A 202 -5.27 10.55 -7.20
C VAL A 202 -5.89 11.16 -8.45
N GLU A 203 -7.20 11.41 -8.46
CA GLU A 203 -7.90 12.03 -9.60
C GLU A 203 -7.39 13.45 -9.87
N THR A 204 -7.20 14.24 -8.81
CA THR A 204 -6.70 15.62 -8.90
C THR A 204 -5.20 15.69 -9.25
N HIS A 205 -4.44 14.61 -9.04
CA HIS A 205 -3.02 14.49 -9.37
C HIS A 205 -2.78 13.41 -10.44
N SER A 206 -3.73 13.26 -11.36
CA SER A 206 -3.69 12.24 -12.42
C SER A 206 -2.61 12.46 -13.47
N ASP A 207 -1.79 13.51 -13.38
CA ASP A 207 -0.56 13.65 -14.15
C ASP A 207 0.62 12.86 -13.55
N THR A 208 0.56 12.57 -12.25
CA THR A 208 1.66 11.98 -11.48
C THR A 208 1.28 10.70 -10.73
N HIS A 209 -0.01 10.50 -10.45
CA HIS A 209 -0.52 9.39 -9.67
C HIS A 209 -1.66 8.67 -10.39
N ARG A 210 -1.85 7.40 -10.06
CA ARG A 210 -3.02 6.61 -10.44
C ARG A 210 -3.32 5.59 -9.37
N MET A 211 -4.52 5.03 -9.36
CA MET A 211 -4.82 3.87 -8.53
C MET A 211 -4.03 2.67 -9.06
N ALA A 212 -3.45 1.89 -8.15
CA ALA A 212 -2.83 0.62 -8.50
C ALA A 212 -3.88 -0.36 -9.07
N THR A 213 -3.46 -1.20 -10.02
CA THR A 213 -4.27 -2.23 -10.67
C THR A 213 -3.61 -3.60 -10.53
N GLU A 214 -4.25 -4.65 -11.06
CA GLU A 214 -3.69 -6.00 -11.11
C GLU A 214 -2.40 -6.12 -11.94
N ASP A 215 -2.14 -5.17 -12.84
CA ASP A 215 -0.90 -5.11 -13.62
C ASP A 215 0.28 -4.60 -12.80
N ASP A 216 0.01 -3.93 -11.67
CA ASP A 216 1.04 -3.46 -10.76
C ASP A 216 1.47 -4.60 -9.85
N THR A 217 2.53 -5.30 -10.23
CA THR A 217 3.16 -6.26 -9.33
C THR A 217 3.64 -5.50 -8.08
N PRO A 218 3.09 -5.78 -6.89
CA PRO A 218 3.40 -4.98 -5.72
C PRO A 218 4.84 -5.18 -5.23
N TRP A 219 5.55 -6.24 -5.65
CA TRP A 219 6.92 -6.54 -5.22
C TRP A 219 7.82 -7.09 -6.32
#